data_AF-A0A136NAF7-F1
#
_entry.id   AF-A0A136NAF7-F1
#
_cell.length_a   1.000
_cell.length_b   1.000
_cell.length_c   1.000
_cell.angle_alpha   90.00
_cell.angle_beta   90.00
_cell.angle_gamma   90.00
#
_symmetry.space_group_name_H-M   'P 1'
#
loop_
_entity.id
_entity.type
_entity.pdbx_description
1 polymer ?
#
loop_
_entity_poly.entity_id
_entity_poly.type
_entity_poly.pdbx_seq_one_letter_code
_entity_poly.pdbx_strand_id
1 'polypeptide(L)'
;MTKNDICTHTYAMKLIRDEAFIPGGEGLTTYAKNFIDLCYQNNGYNNKRTLIDIKHMGLSSRIQFYKYRSEKGYTNIPLVASHIAVTGLSFNNIYISGASKSKDYKDTIEVHHRPLNSVFSYSRDGAPKVDLSFNQWSLNLYDEEIIYIINSEGIMGLIMDSRVLGNSVDVNNKVIAEGVEYFSKESFNYLLNNNHFNKKAPKNYDKEIELEFKGIPYDGLIHLFANMMHIVMVYYKKYSNTEDKLKAWDHICIGSDFDGLISTIGGADDASYFNNLRKEFSKMISTIRKNSKMSQYFGALDSDVLVNKIFYSNGIRFLNKNL
;
A
#
# COMPACT_ATOMS: atom_id res chain seq x y z
N MET A 1 -3.62 -0.80 17.42
CA MET A 1 -3.33 0.59 17.00
C MET A 1 -4.19 1.53 17.81
N THR A 2 -3.63 2.27 18.75
CA THR A 2 -4.42 3.23 19.54
C THR A 2 -3.74 4.59 19.53
N LYS A 3 -4.49 5.63 19.92
CA LYS A 3 -3.91 6.94 20.24
C LYS A 3 -2.69 6.76 21.14
N ASN A 4 -1.61 7.47 20.80
CA ASN A 4 -0.34 7.40 21.50
C ASN A 4 0.39 8.74 21.35
N ASP A 5 1.43 8.94 22.17
CA ASP A 5 2.20 10.18 22.22
C ASP A 5 3.36 10.24 21.22
N ILE A 6 3.52 9.22 20.37
CA ILE A 6 4.59 9.13 19.38
C ILE A 6 4.13 9.82 18.10
N CYS A 7 3.07 9.32 17.47
CA CYS A 7 2.56 9.92 16.25
C CYS A 7 1.08 9.63 16.00
N THR A 8 0.46 10.47 15.17
CA THR A 8 -0.88 10.19 14.63
C THR A 8 -0.86 8.91 13.82
N HIS A 9 -1.74 7.95 14.14
CA HIS A 9 -1.95 6.73 13.37
C HIS A 9 -3.08 6.90 12.35
N THR A 10 -3.16 6.01 11.37
CA THR A 10 -4.28 5.95 10.42
C THR A 10 -5.48 5.21 11.01
N TYR A 11 -6.70 5.56 10.58
CA TYR A 11 -7.89 4.83 10.99
C TYR A 11 -8.01 3.50 10.25
N ALA A 12 -7.69 2.40 10.94
CA ALA A 12 -7.64 1.07 10.32
C ALA A 12 -8.67 0.07 10.88
N MET A 13 -9.04 0.17 12.16
CA MET A 13 -9.81 -0.89 12.84
C MET A 13 -11.32 -0.61 12.82
N LYS A 14 -11.94 -0.73 11.64
CA LYS A 14 -13.34 -0.30 11.42
C LYS A 14 -14.40 -1.19 12.07
N LEU A 15 -14.04 -2.43 12.42
CA LEU A 15 -14.94 -3.37 13.08
C LEU A 15 -15.15 -3.04 14.57
N ILE A 16 -14.30 -2.19 15.15
CA ILE A 16 -14.32 -1.84 16.56
C ILE A 16 -14.53 -0.33 16.65
N ARG A 17 -15.73 0.08 17.10
CA ARG A 17 -16.13 1.47 17.26
C ARG A 17 -15.77 1.96 18.65
N ASP A 18 -14.48 2.20 18.86
CA ASP A 18 -13.94 2.71 20.13
C ASP A 18 -13.01 3.90 19.86
N GLU A 19 -13.16 4.96 20.66
CA GLU A 19 -12.41 6.21 20.54
C GLU A 19 -10.89 6.04 20.62
N ALA A 20 -10.42 4.98 21.29
CA ALA A 20 -9.00 4.66 21.37
C ALA A 20 -8.39 4.40 19.99
N PHE A 21 -9.19 3.96 19.01
CA PHE A 21 -8.75 3.64 17.64
C PHE A 21 -8.90 4.80 16.67
N ILE A 22 -9.54 5.90 17.09
CA ILE A 22 -9.68 7.12 16.29
C ILE A 22 -8.34 7.88 16.29
N PRO A 23 -7.85 8.38 15.15
CA PRO A 23 -6.61 9.15 15.10
C PRO A 23 -6.65 10.41 15.97
N GLY A 24 -5.53 10.77 16.59
CA GLY A 24 -5.35 11.98 17.39
C GLY A 24 -4.01 12.66 17.11
N GLY A 25 -3.95 13.99 17.24
CA GLY A 25 -2.72 14.78 17.05
C GLY A 25 -2.40 15.11 15.58
N GLU A 26 -1.40 15.95 15.34
CA GLU A 26 -1.09 16.47 14.00
C GLU A 26 -0.23 15.53 13.14
N GLY A 27 0.71 14.82 13.75
CA GLY A 27 1.72 14.03 13.05
C GLY A 27 2.78 13.49 14.01
N LEU A 28 4.06 13.72 13.71
CA LEU A 28 5.18 13.36 14.57
C LEU A 28 5.34 14.33 15.74
N THR A 29 5.40 13.80 16.95
CA THR A 29 5.78 14.58 18.14
C THR A 29 7.30 14.71 18.28
N THR A 30 7.75 15.51 19.26
CA THR A 30 9.16 15.56 19.66
C THR A 30 9.65 14.21 20.16
N TYR A 31 8.81 13.45 20.88
CA TYR A 31 9.14 12.09 21.32
C TYR A 31 9.33 11.15 20.12
N ALA A 32 8.51 11.26 19.08
CA ALA A 32 8.72 10.52 17.83
C ALA A 32 10.08 10.81 17.22
N LYS A 33 10.49 12.08 17.13
CA LYS A 33 11.79 12.47 16.57
C LYS A 33 12.95 11.85 17.36
N ASN A 34 12.89 11.92 18.68
CA ASN A 34 13.88 11.29 19.56
C ASN A 34 13.91 9.75 19.39
N PHE A 35 12.73 9.13 19.26
CA PHE A 35 12.61 7.69 19.00
C PHE A 35 13.21 7.30 17.64
N ILE A 36 12.97 8.11 16.59
CA ILE A 36 13.57 7.91 15.26
C ILE A 36 15.09 8.01 15.34
N ASP A 37 15.61 9.06 15.98
CA ASP A 37 17.06 9.23 16.19
C ASP A 37 17.63 8.02 16.95
N LEU A 38 16.96 7.55 18.01
CA LEU A 38 17.38 6.37 18.77
C LEU A 38 17.46 5.11 17.90
N CYS A 39 16.45 4.84 17.06
CA CYS A 39 16.40 3.67 16.18
C CYS A 39 17.49 3.69 15.10
N TYR A 40 17.83 4.88 14.57
CA TYR A 40 18.69 5.03 13.39
C TYR A 40 20.15 5.32 13.70
N GLN A 41 20.44 5.99 14.82
CA GLN A 41 21.81 6.30 15.23
C GLN A 41 22.44 5.17 16.03
N ASN A 42 21.65 4.43 16.81
CA ASN A 42 22.20 3.35 17.62
C ASN A 42 22.19 2.03 16.86
N ASN A 43 23.25 1.28 17.08
CA ASN A 43 23.29 -0.10 16.66
C ASN A 43 22.74 -0.94 17.82
N GLY A 44 21.64 -1.63 17.56
CA GLY A 44 21.04 -2.61 18.46
C GLY A 44 21.79 -3.94 18.41
N TYR A 45 21.04 -5.03 18.48
CA TYR A 45 21.60 -6.39 18.43
C TYR A 45 22.43 -6.63 17.17
N ASN A 46 23.54 -7.37 17.28
CA ASN A 46 24.47 -7.66 16.18
C ASN A 46 24.98 -6.44 15.40
N ASN A 47 25.06 -5.27 16.04
CA ASN A 47 25.46 -4.02 15.41
C ASN A 47 24.50 -3.58 14.26
N LYS A 48 23.24 -4.02 14.31
CA LYS A 48 22.19 -3.67 13.33
C LYS A 48 21.25 -2.60 13.89
N ARG A 49 20.77 -1.72 13.02
CA ARG A 49 19.81 -0.67 13.39
C ARG A 49 18.41 -1.24 13.55
N THR A 50 17.62 -0.62 14.41
CA THR A 50 16.17 -0.89 14.43
C THR A 50 15.52 -0.16 13.27
N LEU A 51 14.89 -0.90 12.36
CA LEU A 51 14.14 -0.30 11.25
C LEU A 51 12.73 0.09 11.70
N ILE A 52 12.23 1.18 11.13
CA ILE A 52 10.89 1.70 11.41
C ILE A 52 9.97 1.21 10.30
N ASP A 53 8.90 0.54 10.72
CA ASP A 53 7.79 0.16 9.87
C ASP A 53 6.76 1.28 9.81
N ILE A 54 6.43 1.74 8.60
CA ILE A 54 5.51 2.85 8.37
C ILE A 54 4.05 2.41 8.32
N LYS A 55 3.77 1.10 8.32
CA LYS A 55 2.39 0.63 8.36
C LYS A 55 1.68 1.19 9.59
N HIS A 56 0.43 1.59 9.40
CA HIS A 56 -0.43 2.23 10.40
C HIS A 56 -0.03 3.64 10.84
N MET A 57 1.14 4.16 10.48
CA MET A 57 1.46 5.57 10.66
C MET A 57 0.50 6.41 9.81
N GLY A 58 -0.10 7.47 10.38
CA GLY A 58 -0.99 8.37 9.64
C GLY A 58 -0.25 9.13 8.54
N LEU A 59 -0.96 9.56 7.49
CA LEU A 59 -0.30 10.19 6.33
C LEU A 59 0.49 11.44 6.69
N SER A 60 -0.04 12.32 7.56
CA SER A 60 0.70 13.49 8.03
C SER A 60 1.98 13.09 8.78
N SER A 61 1.90 12.08 9.65
CA SER A 61 3.07 11.49 10.33
C SER A 61 4.09 10.94 9.34
N ARG A 62 3.67 10.22 8.29
CA ARG A 62 4.59 9.69 7.25
C ARG A 62 5.27 10.80 6.46
N ILE A 63 4.53 11.83 6.04
CA ILE A 63 5.09 13.00 5.33
C ILE A 63 6.13 13.71 6.21
N GLN A 64 5.80 13.95 7.48
CA GLN A 64 6.72 14.56 8.45
C GLN A 64 7.93 13.66 8.72
N PHE A 65 7.74 12.34 8.75
CA PHE A 65 8.80 11.35 8.90
C PHE A 65 9.78 11.37 7.73
N TYR A 66 9.30 11.36 6.49
CA TYR A 66 10.18 11.47 5.32
C TYR A 66 10.94 12.79 5.30
N LYS A 67 10.28 13.90 5.64
CA LYS A 67 10.93 15.22 5.77
C LYS A 67 12.04 15.19 6.82
N TYR A 68 11.74 14.69 8.03
CA TYR A 68 12.72 14.60 9.12
C TYR A 68 13.91 13.69 8.76
N ARG A 69 13.66 12.55 8.11
CA ARG A 69 14.73 11.67 7.60
C ARG A 69 15.61 12.39 6.60
N SER A 70 15.04 13.19 5.70
CA SER A 70 15.81 14.01 4.75
C SER A 70 16.69 15.02 5.47
N GLU A 71 16.14 15.79 6.41
CA GLU A 71 16.86 16.80 7.20
C GLU A 71 18.01 16.22 8.02
N LYS A 72 17.88 14.97 8.47
CA LYS A 72 18.90 14.26 9.25
C LYS A 72 19.90 13.44 8.42
N GLY A 73 19.69 13.33 7.10
CA GLY A 73 20.53 12.49 6.24
C GLY A 73 20.27 10.98 6.38
N TYR A 74 19.10 10.58 6.86
CA TYR A 74 18.70 9.17 7.05
C TYR A 74 18.05 8.53 5.81
N THR A 75 18.08 9.19 4.65
CA THR A 75 17.41 8.74 3.41
C THR A 75 17.88 7.38 2.92
N ASN A 76 19.13 7.01 3.21
CA ASN A 76 19.73 5.71 2.85
C ASN A 76 19.40 4.57 3.83
N ILE A 77 18.68 4.85 4.92
CA ILE A 77 18.24 3.81 5.86
C ILE A 77 16.97 3.14 5.30
N PRO A 78 16.89 1.81 5.20
CA PRO A 78 15.72 1.15 4.62
C PRO A 78 14.40 1.46 5.34
N LEU A 79 13.39 1.81 4.54
CA LEU A 79 11.99 1.86 4.98
C LEU A 79 11.36 0.47 4.93
N VAL A 80 10.56 0.15 5.95
CA VAL A 80 9.74 -1.05 5.96
C VAL A 80 8.28 -0.63 5.85
N ALA A 81 7.52 -1.28 4.98
CA ALA A 81 6.07 -1.24 4.95
C ALA A 81 5.58 -2.68 4.99
N SER A 82 5.32 -3.19 6.20
CA SER A 82 5.13 -4.63 6.46
C SER A 82 3.98 -5.28 5.68
N HIS A 83 2.84 -4.59 5.55
CA HIS A 83 1.61 -5.12 4.93
C HIS A 83 0.73 -4.01 4.37
N ILE A 84 0.93 -3.65 3.11
CA ILE A 84 0.28 -2.52 2.45
C ILE A 84 -0.45 -2.93 1.16
N ALA A 85 -1.36 -2.06 0.75
CA ALA A 85 -1.84 -1.95 -0.63
C ALA A 85 -1.52 -0.52 -1.13
N VAL A 86 -1.97 -0.16 -2.33
CA VAL A 86 -1.74 1.16 -2.93
C VAL A 86 -3.04 1.94 -3.08
N THR A 87 -2.94 3.27 -3.10
CA THR A 87 -4.09 4.16 -3.36
C THR A 87 -4.31 4.40 -4.86
N GLY A 88 -3.28 4.20 -5.68
CA GLY A 88 -3.30 4.60 -7.10
C GLY A 88 -3.16 6.10 -7.34
N LEU A 89 -2.78 6.86 -6.31
CA LEU A 89 -2.79 8.32 -6.30
C LEU A 89 -1.47 8.88 -5.78
N SER A 90 -1.20 10.13 -6.16
CA SER A 90 -0.17 10.95 -5.52
C SER A 90 -0.71 11.51 -4.20
N PHE A 91 0.11 11.54 -3.14
CA PHE A 91 -0.29 12.23 -1.90
C PHE A 91 -0.34 13.76 -2.07
N ASN A 92 0.17 14.29 -3.19
CA ASN A 92 0.04 15.71 -3.56
C ASN A 92 -1.28 16.00 -4.29
N ASN A 93 -2.10 14.98 -4.52
CA ASN A 93 -3.38 15.09 -5.22
C ASN A 93 -4.40 14.06 -4.70
N ILE A 94 -4.68 14.11 -3.40
CA ILE A 94 -5.64 13.22 -2.74
C ILE A 94 -7.06 13.64 -3.13
N TYR A 95 -7.79 12.73 -3.77
CA TYR A 95 -9.11 13.02 -4.34
C TYR A 95 -10.24 12.67 -3.38
N ILE A 96 -10.94 13.69 -2.87
CA ILE A 96 -12.03 13.52 -1.89
C ILE A 96 -13.36 14.09 -2.41
N SER A 97 -14.48 13.46 -2.02
CA SER A 97 -15.84 13.96 -2.30
C SER A 97 -16.26 15.02 -1.31
N GLY A 98 -15.80 14.91 -0.07
CA GLY A 98 -16.12 15.84 0.99
C GLY A 98 -15.35 15.51 2.27
N ALA A 99 -15.30 16.50 3.14
CA ALA A 99 -14.82 16.35 4.51
C ALA A 99 -15.72 17.16 5.44
N SER A 100 -16.05 16.60 6.59
CA SER A 100 -16.92 17.22 7.59
C SER A 100 -16.44 16.87 9.00
N LYS A 101 -16.85 17.67 10.00
CA LYS A 101 -16.61 17.28 11.40
C LYS A 101 -17.40 16.02 11.72
N SER A 102 -16.76 15.08 12.42
CA SER A 102 -17.46 13.89 12.88
C SER A 102 -18.56 14.27 13.88
N LYS A 103 -19.68 13.56 13.81
CA LYS A 103 -20.76 13.66 14.79
C LYS A 103 -20.52 12.79 16.02
N ASP A 104 -19.78 11.71 15.82
CA ASP A 104 -19.59 10.66 16.82
C ASP A 104 -18.31 10.87 17.64
N TYR A 105 -17.29 11.53 17.05
CA TYR A 105 -15.98 11.67 17.67
C TYR A 105 -15.50 13.12 17.73
N LYS A 106 -15.09 13.55 18.93
CA LYS A 106 -14.53 14.89 19.14
C LYS A 106 -13.21 15.06 18.39
N ASP A 107 -12.96 16.29 17.90
CA ASP A 107 -11.73 16.69 17.22
C ASP A 107 -11.33 15.76 16.06
N THR A 108 -12.34 15.22 15.38
CA THR A 108 -12.20 14.24 14.31
C THR A 108 -12.91 14.76 13.05
N ILE A 109 -12.31 14.52 11.90
CA ILE A 109 -12.85 14.84 10.58
C ILE A 109 -13.19 13.54 9.86
N GLU A 110 -14.41 13.46 9.36
CA GLU A 110 -14.90 12.42 8.45
C GLU A 110 -14.52 12.81 7.03
N VAL A 111 -13.74 11.96 6.38
CA VAL A 111 -13.30 12.15 5.00
C VAL A 111 -13.94 11.08 4.12
N HIS A 112 -14.62 11.55 3.09
CA HIS A 112 -15.21 10.71 2.05
C HIS A 112 -14.33 10.80 0.82
N HIS A 113 -13.81 9.64 0.40
CA HIS A 113 -13.07 9.52 -0.85
C HIS A 113 -14.03 9.51 -2.04
N ARG A 114 -13.51 9.73 -3.25
CA ARG A 114 -14.29 9.54 -4.48
C ARG A 114 -13.78 8.31 -5.20
N PRO A 115 -14.65 7.35 -5.54
CA PRO A 115 -14.24 6.18 -6.31
C PRO A 115 -13.52 6.62 -7.58
N LEU A 116 -12.31 6.08 -7.76
CA LEU A 116 -11.59 6.16 -9.02
C LEU A 116 -11.17 4.75 -9.39
N ASN A 117 -11.52 4.39 -10.62
CA ASN A 117 -11.00 3.18 -11.22
C ASN A 117 -9.48 3.34 -11.38
N SER A 118 -8.77 2.24 -11.19
CA SER A 118 -7.37 2.13 -11.54
C SER A 118 -7.19 2.18 -13.07
N VAL A 119 -5.95 2.08 -13.51
CA VAL A 119 -5.64 1.90 -14.95
C VAL A 119 -6.00 0.51 -15.46
N PHE A 120 -6.41 -0.41 -14.59
CA PHE A 120 -6.73 -1.79 -14.94
C PHE A 120 -8.24 -2.00 -15.00
N SER A 121 -8.62 -2.80 -15.98
CA SER A 121 -9.85 -3.58 -15.95
C SER A 121 -9.52 -5.03 -16.21
N TYR A 122 -10.45 -5.91 -15.89
CA TYR A 122 -10.26 -7.32 -16.11
C TYR A 122 -11.52 -8.02 -16.60
N SER A 123 -11.32 -9.12 -17.31
CA SER A 123 -12.34 -10.11 -17.62
C SER A 123 -11.87 -11.47 -17.13
N ARG A 124 -12.82 -12.31 -16.72
CA ARG A 124 -12.54 -13.65 -16.21
C ARG A 124 -13.40 -14.67 -16.92
N ASP A 125 -12.77 -15.70 -17.50
CA ASP A 125 -13.46 -16.85 -18.11
C ASP A 125 -14.57 -16.46 -19.11
N GLY A 126 -14.33 -15.40 -19.89
CA GLY A 126 -15.29 -14.88 -20.89
C GLY A 126 -16.42 -14.04 -20.31
N ALA A 127 -16.42 -13.76 -19.00
CA ALA A 127 -17.36 -12.84 -18.38
C ALA A 127 -17.13 -11.38 -18.86
N PRO A 128 -18.15 -10.50 -18.75
CA PRO A 128 -18.00 -9.09 -19.07
C PRO A 128 -16.84 -8.44 -18.30
N LYS A 129 -16.23 -7.46 -18.94
CA LYS A 129 -15.17 -6.65 -18.35
C LYS A 129 -15.66 -5.89 -17.11
N VAL A 130 -14.81 -5.85 -16.10
CA VAL A 130 -15.02 -5.16 -14.83
C VAL A 130 -13.86 -4.20 -14.57
N ASP A 131 -14.17 -2.97 -14.20
CA ASP A 131 -13.16 -1.98 -13.80
C ASP A 131 -12.57 -2.35 -12.43
N LEU A 132 -11.25 -2.28 -12.31
CA LEU A 132 -10.56 -2.55 -11.05
C LEU A 132 -10.30 -1.25 -10.31
N SER A 133 -10.63 -1.20 -9.02
CA SER A 133 -10.37 -0.04 -8.16
C SER A 133 -9.37 -0.37 -7.05
N PHE A 134 -8.65 0.65 -6.61
CA PHE A 134 -7.81 0.60 -5.42
C PHE A 134 -8.51 1.26 -4.24
N ASN A 135 -8.20 0.79 -3.02
CA ASN A 135 -8.68 1.46 -1.83
C ASN A 135 -7.85 2.72 -1.57
N GLN A 136 -8.50 3.89 -1.64
CA GLN A 136 -7.85 5.20 -1.58
C GLN A 136 -7.57 5.71 -0.15
N TRP A 137 -7.91 4.93 0.89
CA TRP A 137 -7.64 5.34 2.27
C TRP A 137 -6.14 5.52 2.52
N SER A 138 -5.82 6.45 3.41
CA SER A 138 -4.44 6.78 3.78
C SER A 138 -3.68 5.66 4.49
N LEU A 139 -4.38 4.57 4.86
CA LEU A 139 -3.80 3.31 5.30
C LEU A 139 -2.87 2.68 4.24
N ASN A 140 -3.14 2.97 2.97
CA ASN A 140 -2.38 2.49 1.82
C ASN A 140 -1.29 3.49 1.39
N LEU A 141 -0.36 3.02 0.57
CA LEU A 141 0.73 3.83 0.05
C LEU A 141 0.28 4.69 -1.13
N TYR A 142 0.71 5.95 -1.12
CA TYR A 142 0.68 6.81 -2.30
C TYR A 142 1.94 6.62 -3.17
N ASP A 143 1.85 7.07 -4.43
CA ASP A 143 2.88 6.83 -5.46
C ASP A 143 4.29 7.29 -5.05
N GLU A 144 4.41 8.43 -4.37
CA GLU A 144 5.70 8.92 -3.89
C GLU A 144 6.32 8.03 -2.81
N GLU A 145 5.50 7.41 -1.95
CA GLU A 145 5.97 6.55 -0.85
C GLU A 145 6.60 5.27 -1.40
N ILE A 146 6.05 4.72 -2.49
CA ILE A 146 6.63 3.60 -3.24
C ILE A 146 8.08 3.94 -3.66
N ILE A 147 8.28 5.15 -4.19
CA ILE A 147 9.61 5.61 -4.60
C ILE A 147 10.54 5.76 -3.40
N TYR A 148 10.05 6.34 -2.29
CA TYR A 148 10.87 6.50 -1.09
C TYR A 148 11.33 5.16 -0.52
N ILE A 149 10.44 4.16 -0.49
CA ILE A 149 10.77 2.83 0.02
C ILE A 149 11.83 2.18 -0.87
N ILE A 150 11.62 2.14 -2.19
CA ILE A 150 12.57 1.51 -3.12
C ILE A 150 13.93 2.22 -3.10
N ASN A 151 13.96 3.56 -3.13
CA ASN A 151 15.22 4.33 -3.12
C ASN A 151 16.01 4.17 -1.82
N SER A 152 15.32 3.89 -0.71
CA SER A 152 15.97 3.63 0.57
C SER A 152 16.50 2.19 0.72
N GLU A 153 16.38 1.35 -0.33
CA GLU A 153 16.63 -0.09 -0.26
C GLU A 153 15.67 -0.83 0.70
N GLY A 154 14.45 -0.30 0.83
CA GLY A 154 13.38 -0.77 1.71
C GLY A 154 12.64 -2.01 1.22
N ILE A 155 11.53 -2.35 1.89
CA ILE A 155 10.67 -3.47 1.49
C ILE A 155 9.19 -3.16 1.73
N MET A 156 8.33 -3.66 0.83
CA MET A 156 6.88 -3.58 0.87
C MET A 156 6.29 -4.99 0.88
N GLY A 157 5.61 -5.37 1.97
CA GLY A 157 4.79 -6.57 1.99
C GLY A 157 3.40 -6.27 1.47
N LEU A 158 2.91 -7.04 0.50
CA LEU A 158 1.56 -6.93 -0.01
C LEU A 158 0.57 -7.60 0.95
N ILE A 159 -0.44 -6.85 1.36
CA ILE A 159 -1.50 -7.31 2.25
C ILE A 159 -2.46 -8.27 1.54
N MET A 160 -3.00 -9.25 2.27
CA MET A 160 -4.00 -10.20 1.76
C MET A 160 -5.42 -9.91 2.28
N ASP A 161 -5.69 -8.66 2.66
CA ASP A 161 -7.04 -8.18 2.96
C ASP A 161 -7.69 -7.60 1.70
N SER A 162 -8.70 -8.29 1.17
CA SER A 162 -9.51 -7.87 0.01
C SER A 162 -9.99 -6.43 0.11
N ARG A 163 -10.41 -5.98 1.30
CA ARG A 163 -10.92 -4.62 1.54
C ARG A 163 -9.84 -3.58 1.35
N VAL A 164 -8.66 -3.87 1.85
CA VAL A 164 -7.51 -2.97 1.79
C VAL A 164 -6.93 -2.93 0.38
N LEU A 165 -7.03 -4.04 -0.37
CA LEU A 165 -6.64 -4.11 -1.78
C LEU A 165 -7.59 -3.36 -2.74
N GLY A 166 -8.79 -2.99 -2.30
CA GLY A 166 -9.78 -2.29 -3.10
C GLY A 166 -10.85 -3.18 -3.73
N ASN A 167 -10.97 -4.43 -3.28
CA ASN A 167 -12.10 -5.27 -3.67
C ASN A 167 -13.35 -4.83 -2.89
N SER A 168 -14.34 -4.29 -3.61
CA SER A 168 -15.57 -3.74 -3.04
C SER A 168 -16.58 -4.79 -2.61
N VAL A 169 -16.28 -6.08 -2.77
CA VAL A 169 -17.12 -7.18 -2.32
C VAL A 169 -16.38 -8.07 -1.32
N ASP A 170 -17.08 -8.50 -0.26
CA ASP A 170 -16.56 -9.48 0.68
C ASP A 170 -16.63 -10.90 0.11
N VAL A 171 -16.14 -11.88 0.88
CA VAL A 171 -16.17 -13.31 0.50
C VAL A 171 -17.59 -13.86 0.27
N ASN A 172 -18.64 -13.14 0.67
CA ASN A 172 -20.05 -13.50 0.47
C ASN A 172 -20.71 -12.65 -0.63
N ASN A 173 -19.93 -11.94 -1.45
CA ASN A 173 -20.41 -11.00 -2.47
C ASN A 173 -21.27 -9.84 -1.93
N LYS A 174 -21.15 -9.50 -0.64
CA LYS A 174 -21.78 -8.28 -0.12
C LYS A 174 -20.89 -7.09 -0.45
N VAL A 175 -21.52 -6.06 -1.00
CA VAL A 175 -20.86 -4.76 -1.20
C VAL A 175 -20.37 -4.26 0.15
N ILE A 176 -19.06 -4.13 0.27
CA ILE A 176 -18.41 -3.52 1.41
C ILE A 176 -18.53 -2.03 1.18
N ALA A 177 -19.57 -1.43 1.77
CA ALA A 177 -19.82 -0.01 1.67
C ALA A 177 -18.52 0.78 1.89
N GLU A 178 -18.22 1.70 0.99
CA GLU A 178 -17.10 2.63 1.02
C GLU A 178 -17.10 3.35 2.37
N GLY A 179 -16.35 2.82 3.32
CA GLY A 179 -16.31 3.34 4.68
C GLY A 179 -15.67 4.73 4.71
N VAL A 180 -16.19 5.58 5.58
CA VAL A 180 -15.58 6.85 5.95
C VAL A 180 -14.18 6.62 6.50
N GLU A 181 -13.24 7.49 6.15
CA GLU A 181 -11.93 7.56 6.80
C GLU A 181 -11.97 8.67 7.85
N TYR A 182 -11.45 8.40 9.05
CA TYR A 182 -11.32 9.40 10.09
C TYR A 182 -9.90 9.93 10.14
N PHE A 183 -9.79 11.25 10.23
CA PHE A 183 -8.55 11.96 10.55
C PHE A 183 -8.75 12.73 11.84
N SER A 184 -7.69 12.94 12.62
CA SER A 184 -7.73 13.99 13.63
C SER A 184 -7.90 15.34 12.93
N LYS A 185 -8.52 16.29 13.61
CA LYS A 185 -8.68 17.65 13.11
C LYS A 185 -7.34 18.30 12.77
N GLU A 186 -6.32 18.08 13.59
CA GLU A 186 -4.98 18.63 13.40
C GLU A 186 -4.30 18.03 12.16
N SER A 187 -4.31 16.69 12.01
CA SER A 187 -3.69 16.04 10.84
C SER A 187 -4.40 16.40 9.55
N PHE A 188 -5.74 16.49 9.57
CA PHE A 188 -6.51 16.94 8.42
C PHE A 188 -6.14 18.39 8.04
N ASN A 189 -6.07 19.30 9.01
CA ASN A 189 -5.69 20.69 8.79
C ASN A 189 -4.25 20.80 8.26
N TYR A 190 -3.32 20.00 8.77
CA TYR A 190 -1.96 19.93 8.25
C TYR A 190 -1.97 19.56 6.76
N LEU A 191 -2.68 18.49 6.38
CA LEU A 191 -2.77 18.06 4.99
C LEU A 191 -3.46 19.10 4.09
N LEU A 192 -4.52 19.74 4.59
CA LEU A 192 -5.23 20.81 3.89
C LEU A 192 -4.35 22.04 3.65
N ASN A 193 -3.68 22.53 4.69
CA ASN A 193 -2.84 23.72 4.63
C ASN A 193 -1.59 23.52 3.75
N ASN A 194 -1.15 22.28 3.58
CA ASN A 194 -0.07 21.90 2.67
C ASN A 194 -0.57 21.46 1.28
N ASN A 195 -1.84 21.72 0.94
CA ASN A 195 -2.44 21.48 -0.37
C ASN A 195 -2.43 20.02 -0.85
N HIS A 196 -2.51 19.05 0.07
CA HIS A 196 -2.57 17.63 -0.30
C HIS A 196 -3.93 17.19 -0.86
N PHE A 197 -5.03 17.86 -0.47
CA PHE A 197 -6.38 17.54 -0.93
C PHE A 197 -6.79 18.31 -2.18
N ASN A 198 -7.43 17.62 -3.13
CA ASN A 198 -7.97 18.23 -4.35
C ASN A 198 -9.42 17.83 -4.60
N LYS A 199 -10.19 18.76 -5.15
CA LYS A 199 -11.59 18.56 -5.57
C LYS A 199 -11.72 18.16 -7.04
N LYS A 200 -10.67 18.33 -7.85
CA LYS A 200 -10.64 17.91 -9.26
C LYS A 200 -10.04 16.52 -9.36
N ALA A 201 -10.67 15.67 -10.18
CA ALA A 201 -10.12 14.36 -10.46
C ALA A 201 -8.73 14.52 -11.11
N PRO A 202 -7.77 13.63 -10.82
CA PRO A 202 -6.52 13.57 -11.56
C PRO A 202 -6.81 13.49 -13.07
N LYS A 203 -6.11 14.29 -13.89
CA LYS A 203 -6.29 14.24 -15.35
C LYS A 203 -5.72 12.93 -15.89
N ASN A 204 -6.48 12.28 -16.77
CA ASN A 204 -6.13 11.15 -17.65
C ASN A 204 -5.86 9.79 -16.96
N TYR A 205 -6.95 9.06 -16.72
CA TYR A 205 -6.94 7.58 -16.69
C TYR A 205 -7.20 6.99 -18.10
N ASP A 206 -7.05 7.77 -19.18
CA ASP A 206 -7.44 7.42 -20.56
C ASP A 206 -6.62 6.27 -21.21
N LYS A 207 -5.87 5.49 -20.43
CA LYS A 207 -5.14 4.32 -20.89
C LYS A 207 -5.50 3.13 -20.02
N GLU A 208 -6.64 2.54 -20.33
CA GLU A 208 -7.05 1.28 -19.74
C GLU A 208 -6.17 0.12 -20.23
N ILE A 209 -5.71 -0.68 -19.29
CA ILE A 209 -5.05 -1.96 -19.50
C ILE A 209 -6.06 -3.03 -19.14
N GLU A 210 -6.57 -3.71 -20.16
CA GLU A 210 -7.45 -4.85 -19.97
C GLU A 210 -6.62 -6.11 -19.69
N LEU A 211 -6.94 -6.77 -18.59
CA LEU A 211 -6.30 -8.00 -18.10
C LEU A 211 -7.28 -9.17 -18.27
N GLU A 212 -6.93 -10.14 -19.10
CA GLU A 212 -7.73 -11.35 -19.27
C GLU A 212 -7.19 -12.47 -18.36
N PHE A 213 -8.07 -13.02 -17.52
CA PHE A 213 -7.76 -14.12 -16.63
C PHE A 213 -8.58 -15.37 -16.96
N LYS A 214 -7.93 -16.53 -16.95
CA LYS A 214 -8.57 -17.83 -17.19
C LYS A 214 -8.38 -18.78 -16.01
N GLY A 215 -9.46 -19.26 -15.43
CA GLY A 215 -9.47 -20.19 -14.29
C GLY A 215 -8.78 -19.60 -13.07
N ILE A 216 -9.04 -18.32 -12.77
CA ILE A 216 -8.63 -17.67 -11.52
C ILE A 216 -9.84 -17.66 -10.58
N PRO A 217 -9.74 -18.29 -9.39
CA PRO A 217 -10.94 -18.60 -8.62
C PRO A 217 -11.58 -17.38 -7.93
N TYR A 218 -10.80 -16.34 -7.60
CA TYR A 218 -11.25 -15.22 -6.76
C TYR A 218 -10.74 -13.86 -7.24
N ASP A 219 -11.60 -12.85 -7.15
CA ASP A 219 -11.28 -11.48 -7.58
C ASP A 219 -10.24 -10.83 -6.65
N GLY A 220 -10.22 -11.21 -5.36
CA GLY A 220 -9.21 -10.72 -4.40
C GLY A 220 -7.77 -10.98 -4.86
N LEU A 221 -7.53 -12.11 -5.55
CA LEU A 221 -6.23 -12.42 -6.14
C LEU A 221 -5.88 -11.48 -7.31
N ILE A 222 -6.87 -11.11 -8.11
CA ILE A 222 -6.72 -10.14 -9.21
C ILE A 222 -6.39 -8.76 -8.64
N HIS A 223 -7.06 -8.35 -7.56
CA HIS A 223 -6.75 -7.10 -6.85
C HIS A 223 -5.34 -7.10 -6.24
N LEU A 224 -4.90 -8.22 -5.63
CA LEU A 224 -3.52 -8.36 -5.14
C LEU A 224 -2.49 -8.16 -6.26
N PHE A 225 -2.71 -8.81 -7.40
CA PHE A 225 -1.86 -8.67 -8.58
C PHE A 225 -1.85 -7.24 -9.13
N ALA A 226 -3.01 -6.57 -9.20
CA ALA A 226 -3.09 -5.19 -9.68
C ALA A 226 -2.35 -4.21 -8.76
N ASN A 227 -2.43 -4.39 -7.44
CA ASN A 227 -1.67 -3.59 -6.48
C ASN A 227 -0.16 -3.75 -6.68
N MET A 228 0.30 -4.99 -6.85
CA MET A 228 1.70 -5.27 -7.18
C MET A 228 2.13 -4.59 -8.49
N MET A 229 1.34 -4.74 -9.55
CA MET A 229 1.68 -4.16 -10.84
C MET A 229 1.69 -2.63 -10.81
N HIS A 230 0.83 -2.00 -10.01
CA HIS A 230 0.86 -0.56 -9.81
C HIS A 230 2.20 -0.11 -9.21
N ILE A 231 2.72 -0.81 -8.19
CA ILE A 231 4.04 -0.54 -7.60
C ILE A 231 5.15 -0.60 -8.68
N VAL A 232 5.16 -1.67 -9.47
CA VAL A 232 6.13 -1.85 -10.55
C VAL A 232 6.01 -0.72 -11.58
N MET A 233 4.79 -0.36 -11.97
CA MET A 233 4.53 0.66 -12.98
C MET A 233 4.90 2.07 -12.50
N VAL A 234 4.62 2.42 -11.23
CA VAL A 234 5.00 3.72 -10.65
C VAL A 234 6.52 3.91 -10.71
N TYR A 235 7.26 2.91 -10.25
CA TYR A 235 8.72 2.98 -10.28
C TYR A 235 9.28 2.97 -11.70
N TYR A 236 8.79 2.07 -12.56
CA TYR A 236 9.23 1.97 -13.96
C TYR A 236 9.03 3.29 -14.71
N LYS A 237 7.87 3.94 -14.55
CA LYS A 237 7.58 5.22 -15.21
C LYS A 237 8.53 6.33 -14.75
N LYS A 238 8.86 6.39 -13.46
CA LYS A 238 9.79 7.39 -12.92
C LYS A 238 11.22 7.19 -13.40
N TYR A 239 11.63 5.94 -13.57
CA TYR A 239 13.02 5.55 -13.86
C TYR A 239 13.20 4.95 -15.25
N SER A 240 12.28 5.22 -16.20
CA SER A 240 12.20 4.53 -17.50
C SER A 240 13.48 4.59 -18.34
N ASN A 241 14.28 5.64 -18.14
CA ASN A 241 15.53 5.89 -18.88
C ASN A 241 16.78 5.35 -18.16
N THR A 242 16.61 4.60 -17.07
CA THR A 242 17.70 4.01 -16.29
C THR A 242 17.69 2.49 -16.41
N GLU A 243 18.83 1.86 -16.14
CA GLU A 243 18.94 0.39 -16.06
C GLU A 243 18.11 -0.16 -14.88
N ASP A 244 17.94 0.65 -13.83
CA ASP A 244 17.20 0.30 -12.61
C ASP A 244 15.68 0.28 -12.78
N LYS A 245 15.10 0.59 -13.96
CA LYS A 245 13.64 0.74 -14.15
C LYS A 245 12.79 -0.46 -13.68
N LEU A 246 13.37 -1.64 -13.50
CA LEU A 246 12.70 -2.85 -13.01
C LEU A 246 12.99 -3.19 -11.53
N LYS A 247 13.75 -2.33 -10.83
CA LYS A 247 14.20 -2.54 -9.44
C LYS A 247 13.05 -2.79 -8.47
N ALA A 248 11.84 -2.27 -8.73
CA ALA A 248 10.66 -2.53 -7.90
C ALA A 248 10.42 -4.03 -7.61
N TRP A 249 10.75 -4.93 -8.55
CA TRP A 249 10.63 -6.38 -8.35
C TRP A 249 11.48 -6.94 -7.20
N ASP A 250 12.48 -6.18 -6.72
CA ASP A 250 13.37 -6.54 -5.62
C ASP A 250 12.94 -5.97 -4.26
N HIS A 251 11.85 -5.21 -4.21
CA HIS A 251 11.37 -4.55 -2.99
C HIS A 251 9.95 -4.96 -2.59
N ILE A 252 9.36 -5.96 -3.24
CA ILE A 252 8.01 -6.44 -2.97
C ILE A 252 8.08 -7.84 -2.35
N CYS A 253 7.34 -8.10 -1.28
CA CYS A 253 7.12 -9.43 -0.73
C CYS A 253 5.65 -9.64 -0.35
N ILE A 254 5.28 -10.80 0.22
CA ILE A 254 3.97 -10.98 0.85
C ILE A 254 4.04 -10.52 2.32
N GLY A 255 3.05 -9.73 2.73
CA GLY A 255 2.81 -9.35 4.12
C GLY A 255 1.35 -9.63 4.45
N SER A 256 1.00 -10.91 4.68
CA SER A 256 -0.39 -11.38 4.60
C SER A 256 -1.36 -10.67 5.54
N ASP A 257 -0.90 -10.29 6.73
CA ASP A 257 -1.75 -9.85 7.85
C ASP A 257 -2.74 -10.95 8.30
N PHE A 258 -2.32 -12.22 8.15
CA PHE A 258 -3.05 -13.35 8.72
C PHE A 258 -3.17 -13.21 10.24
N ASP A 259 -4.31 -13.68 10.76
CA ASP A 259 -4.77 -13.46 12.14
C ASP A 259 -5.08 -11.98 12.51
N GLY A 260 -4.96 -11.04 11.55
CA GLY A 260 -5.16 -9.60 11.73
C GLY A 260 -6.59 -9.06 11.59
N LEU A 261 -7.63 -9.87 11.83
CA LEU A 261 -9.05 -9.52 11.56
C LEU A 261 -9.31 -9.04 10.11
N ILE A 262 -8.69 -9.71 9.15
CA ILE A 262 -8.78 -9.38 7.72
C ILE A 262 -9.95 -10.09 7.03
N SER A 263 -10.39 -9.54 5.90
CA SER A 263 -11.17 -10.30 4.91
C SER A 263 -10.22 -10.85 3.86
N THR A 264 -9.94 -12.15 3.88
CA THR A 264 -8.94 -12.76 2.99
C THR A 264 -9.28 -12.56 1.50
N ILE A 265 -8.32 -12.79 0.62
CA ILE A 265 -8.46 -12.66 -0.84
C ILE A 265 -9.37 -13.71 -1.51
N GLY A 266 -10.11 -14.49 -0.72
CA GLY A 266 -10.89 -15.64 -1.16
C GLY A 266 -10.01 -16.88 -1.30
N GLY A 267 -10.40 -17.97 -0.64
CA GLY A 267 -9.71 -19.27 -0.66
C GLY A 267 -8.32 -19.31 -0.02
N ALA A 268 -7.80 -18.17 0.46
CA ALA A 268 -6.52 -18.03 1.13
C ALA A 268 -6.72 -17.70 2.61
N ASP A 269 -7.34 -18.62 3.34
CA ASP A 269 -7.77 -18.36 4.72
C ASP A 269 -6.64 -18.45 5.74
N ASP A 270 -5.59 -19.20 5.41
CA ASP A 270 -4.43 -19.38 6.28
C ASP A 270 -3.15 -19.69 5.48
N ALA A 271 -2.05 -19.87 6.21
CA ALA A 271 -0.71 -20.10 5.67
C ALA A 271 -0.60 -21.36 4.77
N SER A 272 -1.48 -22.35 4.93
CA SER A 272 -1.46 -23.58 4.11
C SER A 272 -1.72 -23.31 2.63
N TYR A 273 -2.39 -22.20 2.30
CA TYR A 273 -2.72 -21.85 0.92
C TYR A 273 -1.55 -21.27 0.12
N PHE A 274 -0.43 -20.89 0.77
CA PHE A 274 0.69 -20.21 0.10
C PHE A 274 1.25 -20.97 -1.12
N ASN A 275 1.27 -22.31 -1.07
CA ASN A 275 1.73 -23.13 -2.18
C ASN A 275 0.80 -23.01 -3.41
N ASN A 276 -0.51 -22.97 -3.20
CA ASN A 276 -1.49 -22.79 -4.27
C ASN A 276 -1.47 -21.35 -4.78
N LEU A 277 -1.43 -20.38 -3.86
CA LEU A 277 -1.31 -18.96 -4.19
C LEU A 277 -0.11 -18.69 -5.11
N ARG A 278 1.05 -19.29 -4.81
CA ARG A 278 2.26 -19.18 -5.64
C ARG A 278 2.04 -19.68 -7.07
N LYS A 279 1.35 -20.82 -7.23
CA LYS A 279 1.05 -21.40 -8.56
C LYS A 279 0.11 -20.51 -9.37
N GLU A 280 -0.95 -20.01 -8.74
CA GLU A 280 -1.89 -19.10 -9.40
C GLU A 280 -1.21 -17.78 -9.79
N PHE A 281 -0.35 -17.23 -8.92
CA PHE A 281 0.44 -16.04 -9.23
C PHE A 281 1.37 -16.24 -10.44
N SER A 282 2.04 -17.40 -10.53
CA SER A 282 2.90 -17.73 -11.67
C SER A 282 2.11 -17.82 -12.98
N LYS A 283 0.92 -18.42 -12.94
CA LYS A 283 0.00 -18.48 -14.08
C LYS A 283 -0.47 -17.10 -14.51
N MET A 284 -0.82 -16.23 -13.56
CA MET A 284 -1.20 -14.83 -13.84
C MET A 284 -0.05 -14.06 -14.49
N ILE A 285 1.15 -14.08 -13.91
CA ILE A 285 2.33 -13.40 -14.48
C ILE A 285 2.62 -13.92 -15.89
N SER A 286 2.61 -15.24 -16.09
CA SER A 286 2.88 -15.86 -17.39
C SER A 286 1.85 -15.51 -18.47
N THR A 287 0.61 -15.24 -18.07
CA THR A 287 -0.46 -14.80 -18.97
C THR A 287 -0.32 -13.32 -19.27
N ILE A 288 -0.28 -12.48 -18.23
CA ILE A 288 -0.30 -11.02 -18.36
C ILE A 288 0.99 -10.46 -18.98
N ARG A 289 2.15 -11.10 -18.81
CA ARG A 289 3.39 -10.65 -19.45
C ARG A 289 3.35 -10.69 -20.98
N LYS A 290 2.40 -11.42 -21.58
CA LYS A 290 2.17 -11.48 -23.03
C LYS A 290 1.33 -10.30 -23.54
N ASN A 291 0.64 -9.57 -22.65
CA ASN A 291 -0.11 -8.38 -23.01
C ASN A 291 0.85 -7.27 -23.47
N SER A 292 0.61 -6.69 -24.64
CA SER A 292 1.50 -5.72 -25.29
C SER A 292 1.70 -4.43 -24.48
N LYS A 293 0.72 -4.02 -23.66
CA LYS A 293 0.84 -2.86 -22.77
C LYS A 293 1.64 -3.18 -21.51
N MET A 294 1.72 -4.46 -21.13
CA MET A 294 2.27 -4.93 -19.86
C MET A 294 3.66 -5.55 -19.96
N SER A 295 4.02 -6.12 -21.11
CA SER A 295 5.27 -6.87 -21.32
C SER A 295 6.53 -6.13 -20.86
N GLN A 296 6.58 -4.80 -21.07
CA GLN A 296 7.69 -3.94 -20.68
C GLN A 296 7.99 -3.93 -19.16
N TYR A 297 7.00 -4.22 -18.31
CA TYR A 297 7.15 -4.14 -16.85
C TYR A 297 7.72 -5.41 -16.22
N PHE A 298 7.89 -6.50 -16.96
CA PHE A 298 8.38 -7.79 -16.44
C PHE A 298 9.88 -8.02 -16.71
N GLY A 299 10.45 -7.31 -17.69
CA GLY A 299 11.82 -7.53 -18.12
C GLY A 299 12.07 -8.93 -18.68
N ALA A 300 13.33 -9.39 -18.57
CA ALA A 300 13.78 -10.66 -19.12
C ALA A 300 13.69 -11.83 -18.14
N LEU A 301 13.39 -11.60 -16.86
CA LEU A 301 13.31 -12.68 -15.86
C LEU A 301 12.11 -13.60 -16.13
N ASP A 302 12.29 -14.88 -15.85
CA ASP A 302 11.22 -15.87 -15.91
C ASP A 302 10.14 -15.61 -14.87
N SER A 303 8.91 -16.01 -15.17
CA SER A 303 7.76 -15.80 -14.30
C SER A 303 7.98 -16.42 -12.91
N ASP A 304 8.54 -17.64 -12.87
CA ASP A 304 8.82 -18.33 -11.61
C ASP A 304 9.90 -17.65 -10.77
N VAL A 305 10.86 -16.97 -11.41
CA VAL A 305 11.87 -16.17 -10.72
C VAL A 305 11.23 -14.94 -10.07
N LEU A 306 10.36 -14.23 -10.81
CA LEU A 306 9.61 -13.08 -10.27
C LEU A 306 8.71 -13.49 -9.10
N VAL A 307 8.02 -14.63 -9.22
CA VAL A 307 7.22 -15.19 -8.13
C VAL A 307 8.10 -15.55 -6.93
N ASN A 308 9.25 -16.20 -7.15
CA ASN A 308 10.17 -16.56 -6.07
C ASN A 308 10.76 -15.33 -5.35
N LYS A 309 10.92 -14.20 -6.05
CA LYS A 309 11.27 -12.92 -5.43
C LYS A 309 10.22 -12.50 -4.40
N ILE A 310 8.95 -12.46 -4.81
CA ILE A 310 7.84 -11.98 -3.98
C ILE A 310 7.55 -12.91 -2.80
N PHE A 311 7.51 -14.22 -3.04
CA PHE A 311 7.07 -15.18 -2.02
C PHE A 311 8.19 -15.58 -1.05
N TYR A 312 9.45 -15.25 -1.34
CA TYR A 312 10.56 -15.75 -0.54
C TYR A 312 11.81 -14.85 -0.57
N SER A 313 12.48 -14.78 -1.73
CA SER A 313 13.88 -14.33 -1.75
C SER A 313 14.07 -12.84 -1.47
N ASN A 314 13.10 -11.98 -1.77
CA ASN A 314 13.19 -10.55 -1.40
C ASN A 314 13.16 -10.36 0.12
N GLY A 315 12.23 -11.04 0.81
CA GLY A 315 12.11 -11.00 2.27
C GLY A 315 13.36 -11.52 2.95
N ILE A 316 13.84 -12.71 2.55
CA ILE A 316 15.07 -13.30 3.11
C ILE A 316 16.30 -12.40 2.85
N ARG A 317 16.44 -11.86 1.62
CA ARG A 317 17.54 -10.94 1.29
C ARG A 317 17.49 -9.69 2.16
N PHE A 318 16.30 -9.13 2.37
CA PHE A 318 16.12 -7.95 3.20
C PHE A 318 16.47 -8.21 4.66
N LEU A 319 16.00 -9.34 5.23
CA LEU A 319 16.31 -9.74 6.59
C LEU A 319 17.81 -9.97 6.77
N ASN A 320 18.46 -10.79 5.94
CA ASN A 320 19.90 -11.06 6.04
C ASN A 320 20.78 -9.81 5.92
N LYS A 321 20.34 -8.81 5.14
CA LYS A 321 21.06 -7.55 4.99
C LYS A 321 20.94 -6.68 6.24
N ASN A 322 19.76 -6.64 6.87
CA ASN A 322 19.39 -5.60 7.83
C ASN A 322 19.21 -6.07 9.28
N LEU A 323 19.01 -7.36 9.54
CA LEU A 323 18.84 -7.98 10.86
C LEU A 323 19.89 -9.08 11.08
#